data_AF-A0A955ZN02-F1
#
_entry.id   AF-A0A955ZN02-F1
#
_cell.length_a   1.000
_cell.length_b   1.000
_cell.length_c   1.000
_cell.angle_alpha   90.00
_cell.angle_beta   90.00
_cell.angle_gamma   90.00
#
_symmetry.space_group_name_H-M   'P 1'
#
loop_
_entity.id
_entity.type
_entity.pdbx_description
1 polymer ?
#
loop_
_entity_poly.entity_id
_entity_poly.type
_entity_poly.pdbx_seq_one_letter_code
_entity_poly.pdbx_strand_id
1 'polypeptide(L)'
;GCGTLPEDNSAGVPYTSDSNAKAGQYRVQGMVEEFAFKWRGLSIQHEYHWKEVKDNSYPEGAPGYKTNMMGSYSQIGYFPHGLIPAIPKPLEVAFRYAFVDPNISAPNDRRQEYTTAINWFFAGHKNKITLDGSWLTLSQPAGQNQHEQRVRLQWDVSF
;
A
#
# COMPACT_ATOMS: atom_id res chain seq x y z
N GLY A 1 -8.25 -1.43 -12.42
CA GLY A 1 -7.77 -1.38 -11.03
C GLY A 1 -8.82 -2.06 -10.18
N CYS A 2 -8.51 -3.21 -9.57
CA CYS A 2 -9.39 -4.08 -8.76
C CYS A 2 -10.48 -3.33 -7.97
N GLY A 3 -11.60 -3.02 -8.63
CA GLY A 3 -12.77 -2.34 -8.07
C GLY A 3 -12.46 -1.08 -7.23
N THR A 4 -13.46 -0.63 -6.48
CA THR A 4 -13.31 0.32 -5.36
C THR A 4 -13.51 -0.43 -4.05
N LEU A 5 -12.74 -0.10 -3.01
CA LEU A 5 -13.09 -0.55 -1.67
C LEU A 5 -14.29 0.30 -1.28
N PRO A 6 -15.36 -0.29 -0.74
CA PRO A 6 -16.32 0.48 0.02
C PRO A 6 -15.55 1.21 1.14
N GLU A 7 -15.64 2.53 1.19
CA GLU A 7 -15.15 3.32 2.31
C GLU A 7 -16.22 3.31 3.41
N ASP A 8 -16.50 2.11 3.91
CA ASP A 8 -17.52 1.90 4.92
C ASP A 8 -16.94 2.05 6.33
N ASN A 9 -17.77 2.54 7.25
CA ASN A 9 -17.43 2.57 8.66
C ASN A 9 -17.58 1.17 9.29
N SER A 10 -17.31 1.05 10.60
CA SER A 10 -17.45 -0.22 11.30
C SER A 10 -18.88 -0.78 11.41
N ALA A 11 -19.90 -0.03 11.00
CA ALA A 11 -21.27 -0.55 10.83
C ALA A 11 -21.54 -1.10 9.42
N GLY A 12 -20.55 -1.07 8.50
CA GLY A 12 -20.73 -1.49 7.11
C GLY A 12 -21.57 -0.52 6.29
N VAL A 13 -21.58 0.77 6.66
CA VAL A 13 -22.25 1.82 5.88
C VAL A 13 -21.26 2.90 5.47
N PRO A 14 -21.48 3.58 4.33
CA PRO A 14 -20.60 4.65 3.87
C PRO A 14 -20.52 5.81 4.87
N TYR A 15 -19.37 6.47 4.93
CA TYR A 15 -19.24 7.74 5.65
C TYR A 15 -20.17 8.82 5.07
N THR A 16 -20.58 9.76 5.93
CA THR A 16 -21.35 10.93 5.48
C THR A 16 -20.48 11.76 4.54
N SER A 17 -21.04 12.17 3.39
CA SER A 17 -20.31 13.01 2.44
C SER A 17 -19.85 14.32 3.08
N ASP A 18 -18.74 14.87 2.58
CA ASP A 18 -18.15 16.16 3.00
C ASP A 18 -19.19 17.29 3.07
N SER A 19 -20.06 17.39 2.08
CA SER A 19 -21.14 18.37 1.95
C SER A 19 -22.25 18.25 2.99
N ASN A 20 -22.44 17.06 3.56
CA ASN A 20 -23.50 16.77 4.53
C ASN A 20 -22.97 16.55 5.96
N ALA A 21 -21.65 16.39 6.11
CA ALA A 21 -21.03 16.16 7.39
C ALA A 21 -21.17 17.39 8.29
N LYS A 22 -21.62 17.17 9.53
CA LYS A 22 -21.74 18.26 10.51
C LYS A 22 -20.36 18.62 11.06
N ALA A 23 -20.16 19.88 11.41
CA ALA A 23 -18.94 20.31 12.10
C ALA A 23 -18.76 19.50 13.41
N GLY A 24 -17.57 18.92 13.59
CA GLY A 24 -17.26 18.07 14.75
C GLY A 24 -17.84 16.65 14.70
N GLN A 25 -18.46 16.24 13.59
CA GLN A 25 -18.92 14.85 13.42
C GLN A 25 -17.75 13.86 13.46
N TYR A 26 -16.67 14.17 12.74
CA TYR A 26 -15.52 13.29 12.62
C TYR A 26 -14.33 13.76 13.44
N ARG A 27 -13.66 12.80 14.10
CA ARG A 27 -12.32 12.98 14.66
C ARG A 27 -11.42 11.87 14.14
N VAL A 28 -10.32 12.25 13.50
CA VAL A 28 -9.33 11.31 12.96
C VAL A 28 -8.07 11.38 13.80
N GLN A 29 -7.53 10.22 14.17
CA GLN A 29 -6.21 10.10 14.78
C GLN A 29 -5.45 8.95 14.11
N GLY A 30 -4.13 8.98 14.15
CA GLY A 30 -3.34 7.93 13.51
C GLY A 30 -1.90 7.90 13.99
N MET A 31 -1.23 6.81 13.63
CA MET A 31 0.18 6.55 13.87
C MET A 31 0.83 6.13 12.56
N VAL A 32 2.06 6.57 12.38
CA VAL A 32 2.93 6.14 11.27
C VAL A 32 4.24 5.63 11.87
N GLU A 33 4.71 4.51 11.34
CA GLU A 33 6.03 3.97 11.60
C GLU A 33 6.78 3.83 10.27
N GLU A 34 8.03 4.27 10.24
CA GLU A 34 8.89 4.21 9.07
C GLU A 34 10.24 3.58 9.43
N PHE A 35 10.70 2.69 8.56
CA PHE A 35 12.01 2.05 8.66
C PHE A 35 12.69 2.01 7.29
N ALA A 36 13.97 2.39 7.25
CA ALA A 36 14.79 2.29 6.06
C ALA A 36 16.20 1.82 6.41
N PHE A 37 16.70 0.87 5.62
CA PHE A 37 18.04 0.29 5.79
C PHE A 37 18.73 0.11 4.44
N LYS A 38 20.04 0.39 4.39
CA LYS A 38 20.88 0.16 3.22
C LYS A 38 22.22 -0.39 3.62
N TRP A 39 22.65 -1.47 2.97
CA TRP A 39 23.97 -2.07 3.20
C TRP A 39 24.45 -2.89 2.01
N ARG A 40 25.64 -2.58 1.49
CA ARG A 40 26.30 -3.37 0.42
C ARG A 40 25.39 -3.75 -0.76
N GLY A 41 24.64 -2.78 -1.27
CA GLY A 41 23.72 -3.00 -2.39
C GLY A 41 22.35 -3.56 -2.00
N LEU A 42 22.14 -3.96 -0.74
CA LEU A 42 20.81 -4.22 -0.18
C LEU A 42 20.15 -2.91 0.24
N SER A 43 18.86 -2.78 -0.07
CA SER A 43 17.98 -1.75 0.45
C SER A 43 16.70 -2.39 0.98
N ILE A 44 16.25 -1.93 2.14
CA ILE A 44 14.97 -2.32 2.73
C ILE A 44 14.25 -1.03 3.13
N GLN A 45 12.96 -0.95 2.85
CA GLN A 45 12.07 0.12 3.28
C GLN A 45 10.78 -0.49 3.80
N HIS A 46 10.25 0.06 4.88
CA HIS A 46 9.00 -0.36 5.48
C HIS A 46 8.26 0.85 6.00
N GLU A 47 6.95 0.87 5.80
CA GLU A 47 6.05 1.90 6.31
C GLU A 47 4.78 1.22 6.80
N TYR A 48 4.32 1.61 7.99
CA TYR A 48 3.09 1.11 8.60
C TYR A 48 2.22 2.29 9.03
N HIS A 49 0.93 2.19 8.74
CA HIS A 49 -0.10 3.16 9.09
C HIS A 49 -1.16 2.50 9.92
N TRP A 50 -1.56 3.18 10.99
CA TRP A 50 -2.81 2.91 11.69
C TRP A 50 -3.61 4.20 11.79
N LYS A 51 -4.91 4.13 11.53
CA LYS A 51 -5.82 5.27 11.64
C LYS A 51 -7.10 4.86 12.36
N GLU A 52 -7.59 5.73 13.23
CA GLU A 52 -8.92 5.63 13.83
C GLU A 52 -9.75 6.84 13.39
N VAL A 53 -10.95 6.57 12.87
CA VAL A 53 -11.98 7.57 12.63
C VAL A 53 -13.07 7.37 13.68
N LYS A 54 -13.32 8.40 14.49
CA LYS A 54 -14.52 8.46 15.34
C LYS A 54 -15.61 9.26 14.64
N ASP A 55 -16.84 8.74 14.67
CA ASP A 55 -18.04 9.41 14.15
C ASP A 55 -19.03 9.66 15.30
N ASN A 56 -19.17 10.92 15.70
CA ASN A 56 -20.05 11.36 16.79
C ASN A 56 -21.55 11.34 16.43
N SER A 57 -21.92 10.98 15.20
CA SER A 57 -23.32 10.74 14.84
C SER A 57 -23.86 9.43 15.41
N TYR A 58 -22.98 8.51 15.80
CA TYR A 58 -23.32 7.25 16.46
C TYR A 58 -23.15 7.36 17.98
N PRO A 59 -24.03 6.70 18.78
CA PRO A 59 -23.81 6.56 20.21
C PRO A 59 -22.49 5.87 20.53
N GLU A 60 -21.84 6.27 21.61
CA GLU A 60 -20.60 5.62 22.06
C GLU A 60 -20.82 4.11 22.27
N GLY A 61 -19.95 3.30 21.64
CA GLY A 61 -20.02 1.84 21.68
C GLY A 61 -20.86 1.19 20.57
N ALA A 62 -21.62 1.97 19.79
CA ALA A 62 -22.31 1.44 18.62
C ALA A 62 -21.33 1.16 17.45
N PRO A 63 -21.63 0.18 16.57
CA PRO A 63 -20.97 0.07 15.28
C PRO A 63 -21.07 1.42 14.54
N GLY A 64 -19.99 1.84 13.88
CA GLY A 64 -19.88 3.14 13.22
C GLY A 64 -19.27 4.24 14.09
N TYR A 65 -19.34 4.15 15.42
CA TYR A 65 -18.76 5.16 16.33
C TYR A 65 -17.23 5.22 16.24
N LYS A 66 -16.56 4.07 16.05
CA LYS A 66 -15.12 3.99 15.79
C LYS A 66 -14.83 3.03 14.65
N THR A 67 -14.06 3.46 13.68
CA THR A 67 -13.52 2.61 12.61
C THR A 67 -12.02 2.67 12.65
N ASN A 68 -11.38 1.51 12.75
CA ASN A 68 -9.94 1.39 12.74
C ASN A 68 -9.49 0.84 11.38
N MET A 69 -8.49 1.49 10.82
CA MET A 69 -7.86 1.17 9.54
C MET A 69 -6.40 0.86 9.79
N MET A 70 -5.83 -0.03 8.98
CA MET A 70 -4.39 -0.20 8.92
C MET A 70 -3.90 -0.48 7.50
N GLY A 71 -2.66 -0.12 7.24
CA GLY A 71 -2.02 -0.42 5.97
C GLY A 71 -0.52 -0.42 6.12
N SER A 72 0.16 -1.11 5.23
CA SER A 72 1.61 -1.14 5.25
C SER A 72 2.16 -1.50 3.88
N TYR A 73 3.39 -1.07 3.62
CA TYR A 73 4.21 -1.68 2.60
C TYR A 73 5.60 -2.02 3.15
N SER A 74 6.18 -3.06 2.56
CA SER A 74 7.59 -3.42 2.73
C SER A 74 8.21 -3.65 1.36
N GLN A 75 9.38 -3.06 1.13
CA GLN A 75 10.14 -3.21 -0.09
C GLN A 75 11.56 -3.64 0.23
N ILE A 76 12.06 -4.57 -0.56
CA ILE A 76 13.46 -4.99 -0.56
C ILE A 76 14.01 -4.84 -1.98
N GLY A 77 15.21 -4.30 -2.12
CA GLY A 77 15.94 -4.17 -3.37
C GLY A 77 17.37 -4.63 -3.20
N TYR A 78 17.93 -5.31 -4.21
CA TYR A 78 19.31 -5.77 -4.18
C TYR A 78 20.00 -5.61 -5.54
N PHE A 79 21.30 -5.29 -5.51
CA PHE A 79 22.20 -5.33 -6.67
C PHE A 79 22.95 -6.68 -6.70
N PRO A 80 22.52 -7.66 -7.52
CA PRO A 80 23.04 -9.03 -7.43
C PRO A 80 24.50 -9.19 -7.88
N HIS A 81 25.08 -8.19 -8.57
CA HIS A 81 26.48 -8.17 -8.98
C HIS A 81 27.47 -8.43 -7.82
N GLY A 82 27.11 -8.04 -6.59
CA GLY A 82 27.94 -8.28 -5.41
C GLY A 82 28.11 -9.77 -5.05
N LEU A 83 27.20 -10.64 -5.49
CA LEU A 83 27.24 -12.09 -5.26
C LEU A 83 27.60 -12.86 -6.54
N ILE A 84 27.09 -12.41 -7.68
CA ILE A 84 27.23 -13.08 -8.97
C ILE A 84 27.91 -12.10 -9.94
N PRO A 85 29.22 -12.24 -10.19
CA PRO A 85 29.97 -11.30 -11.04
C PRO A 85 29.44 -11.15 -12.47
N ALA A 86 28.77 -12.19 -12.98
CA ALA A 86 28.16 -12.20 -14.31
C ALA A 86 26.94 -11.26 -14.43
N ILE A 87 26.30 -10.87 -13.31
CA ILE A 87 25.16 -9.95 -13.34
C ILE A 87 25.69 -8.51 -13.47
N PRO A 88 25.14 -7.68 -14.37
CA PRO A 88 25.59 -6.30 -14.54
C PRO A 88 25.44 -5.46 -13.27
N LYS A 89 26.46 -4.63 -12.97
CA LYS A 89 26.43 -3.62 -11.89
C LYS A 89 25.18 -2.71 -11.86
N PRO A 90 24.66 -2.20 -12.99
CA PRO A 90 23.52 -1.29 -12.98
C PRO A 90 22.16 -2.00 -12.81
N LEU A 91 22.12 -3.32 -12.71
CA LEU A 91 20.88 -4.07 -12.54
C LEU A 91 20.53 -4.21 -11.05
N GLU A 92 19.36 -3.72 -10.68
CA GLU A 92 18.74 -3.96 -9.38
C GLU A 92 17.46 -4.78 -9.56
N VAL A 93 17.24 -5.72 -8.65
CA VAL A 93 15.98 -6.45 -8.53
C VAL A 93 15.33 -6.02 -7.23
N ALA A 94 14.04 -5.69 -7.29
CA ALA A 94 13.26 -5.30 -6.14
C ALA A 94 11.95 -6.08 -6.04
N PHE A 95 11.48 -6.23 -4.81
CA PHE A 95 10.19 -6.81 -4.49
C PHE A 95 9.51 -5.93 -3.45
N ARG A 96 8.21 -5.70 -3.63
CA ARG A 96 7.36 -4.96 -2.70
C ARG A 96 6.11 -5.77 -2.39
N TYR A 97 5.76 -5.82 -1.12
CA TYR A 97 4.45 -6.25 -0.66
C TYR A 97 3.75 -5.06 -0.01
N ALA A 98 2.48 -4.85 -0.33
CA ALA A 98 1.66 -3.82 0.28
C ALA A 98 0.27 -4.36 0.61
N PHE A 99 -0.37 -3.79 1.63
CA PHE A 99 -1.77 -4.05 1.92
C PHE A 99 -2.46 -2.86 2.57
N VAL A 100 -3.78 -2.83 2.43
CA VAL A 100 -4.68 -1.90 3.13
C VAL A 100 -5.89 -2.67 3.62
N ASP A 101 -6.24 -2.46 4.88
CA ASP A 101 -7.42 -2.96 5.55
C ASP A 101 -8.24 -1.74 6.00
N PRO A 102 -9.37 -1.43 5.32
CA PRO A 102 -10.16 -0.23 5.57
C PRO A 102 -11.02 -0.36 6.84
N ASN A 103 -11.24 -1.56 7.36
CA ASN A 103 -11.95 -1.77 8.60
C ASN A 103 -11.50 -3.09 9.24
N ILE A 104 -10.59 -2.99 10.19
CA ILE A 104 -9.97 -4.17 10.84
C ILE A 104 -10.98 -5.02 11.64
N SER A 105 -12.19 -4.51 11.85
CA SER A 105 -13.28 -5.24 12.52
C SER A 105 -14.17 -6.01 11.54
N ALA A 106 -14.10 -5.69 10.25
CA ALA A 106 -14.78 -6.42 9.19
C ALA A 106 -13.88 -7.53 8.64
N PRO A 107 -14.39 -8.76 8.47
CA PRO A 107 -13.64 -9.79 7.76
C PRO A 107 -13.72 -9.55 6.25
N ASN A 108 -12.64 -9.93 5.55
CA ASN A 108 -12.59 -10.09 4.10
C ASN A 108 -12.78 -8.79 3.26
N ASP A 109 -12.25 -7.66 3.70
CA ASP A 109 -12.25 -6.38 2.97
C ASP A 109 -10.83 -5.86 2.67
N ARG A 110 -9.82 -6.71 2.87
CA ARG A 110 -8.41 -6.36 2.67
C ARG A 110 -8.02 -6.30 1.19
N ARG A 111 -7.23 -5.29 0.84
CA ARG A 111 -6.49 -5.20 -0.42
C ARG A 111 -5.03 -5.55 -0.24
N GLN A 112 -4.45 -6.25 -1.20
CA GLN A 112 -3.03 -6.60 -1.18
C GLN A 112 -2.42 -6.44 -2.58
N GLU A 113 -1.13 -6.14 -2.62
CA GLU A 113 -0.36 -6.01 -3.84
C GLU A 113 1.03 -6.63 -3.65
N TYR A 114 1.42 -7.47 -4.61
CA TYR A 114 2.76 -8.00 -4.75
C TYR A 114 3.38 -7.44 -6.02
N THR A 115 4.47 -6.70 -5.91
CA THR A 115 5.17 -6.08 -7.05
C THR A 115 6.58 -6.64 -7.13
N THR A 116 6.99 -7.12 -8.30
CA THR A 116 8.39 -7.37 -8.65
C THR A 116 8.84 -6.31 -9.64
N ALA A 117 10.05 -5.79 -9.47
CA ALA A 117 10.62 -4.77 -10.34
C ALA A 117 12.07 -5.07 -10.69
N ILE A 118 12.42 -4.73 -11.92
CA ILE A 118 13.79 -4.75 -12.44
C ILE A 118 14.13 -3.32 -12.83
N ASN A 119 15.17 -2.78 -12.22
CA ASN A 119 15.70 -1.46 -12.54
C ASN A 119 17.03 -1.59 -13.25
N TRP A 120 17.21 -0.82 -14.32
CA TRP A 120 18.50 -0.64 -14.99
C TRP A 120 18.91 0.82 -14.95
N PHE A 121 20.01 1.12 -14.26
CA PHE A 121 20.51 2.48 -14.06
C PHE A 121 21.57 2.83 -15.10
N PHE A 122 21.29 3.81 -15.98
CA PHE A 122 22.26 4.32 -16.95
C PHE A 122 23.18 5.38 -16.32
N ALA A 123 22.62 6.23 -15.45
CA ALA A 123 23.34 7.31 -14.78
C ALA A 123 22.86 7.47 -13.33
N GLY A 124 23.00 6.41 -12.53
CA GLY A 124 22.43 6.35 -11.18
C GLY A 124 20.92 6.61 -11.22
N HIS A 125 20.38 7.29 -10.20
CA HIS A 125 18.94 7.57 -10.12
C HIS A 125 18.43 8.65 -11.09
N LYS A 126 19.31 9.31 -11.86
CA LYS A 126 18.92 10.37 -12.81
C LYS A 126 18.45 9.85 -14.17
N ASN A 127 18.87 8.64 -14.54
CA ASN A 127 18.44 8.01 -15.78
C ASN A 127 18.35 6.50 -15.55
N LYS A 128 17.13 5.98 -15.51
CA LYS A 128 16.85 4.57 -15.30
C LYS A 128 15.64 4.11 -16.08
N ILE A 129 15.65 2.84 -16.48
CA ILE A 129 14.46 2.16 -16.96
C ILE A 129 14.03 1.13 -15.90
N THR A 130 12.72 1.07 -15.65
CA THR A 130 12.10 0.17 -14.68
C THR A 130 11.04 -0.65 -15.40
N LEU A 131 11.16 -1.97 -15.31
CA LEU A 131 10.09 -2.90 -15.68
C LEU A 131 9.52 -3.49 -14.39
N ASP A 132 8.22 -3.35 -14.16
CA ASP A 132 7.55 -3.95 -13.01
C ASP A 132 6.30 -4.73 -13.38
N GLY A 133 6.06 -5.78 -12.61
CA GLY A 133 4.87 -6.62 -12.66
C GLY A 133 4.22 -6.65 -11.28
N SER A 134 2.91 -6.43 -11.22
CA SER A 134 2.14 -6.41 -9.98
C SER A 134 0.97 -7.39 -10.04
N TRP A 135 0.77 -8.13 -8.96
CA TRP A 135 -0.41 -8.94 -8.70
C TRP A 135 -1.22 -8.29 -7.57
N LEU A 136 -2.42 -7.84 -7.89
CA LEU A 136 -3.33 -7.19 -6.95
C LEU A 136 -4.42 -8.18 -6.55
N THR A 137 -4.74 -8.21 -5.26
CA THR A 137 -5.88 -8.96 -4.73
C THR A 137 -6.79 -8.03 -3.93
N LEU A 138 -8.10 -8.26 -4.05
CA LEU A 138 -9.11 -7.61 -3.23
C LEU A 138 -10.01 -8.69 -2.65
N SER A 139 -10.00 -8.83 -1.33
CA SER A 139 -10.95 -9.66 -0.60
C SER A 139 -12.36 -9.06 -0.68
N GLN A 140 -13.37 -9.93 -0.73
CA GLN A 140 -14.76 -9.51 -0.71
C GLN A 140 -15.51 -10.14 0.48
N PRO A 141 -16.33 -9.37 1.21
CA PRO A 141 -17.18 -9.92 2.27
C PRO A 141 -18.19 -10.96 1.75
N ALA A 142 -18.64 -10.80 0.51
CA ALA A 142 -19.50 -11.74 -0.20
C ALA A 142 -19.01 -11.92 -1.65
N GLY A 143 -18.91 -13.17 -2.10
CA GLY A 143 -18.45 -13.50 -3.45
C GLY A 143 -17.01 -14.04 -3.50
N GLN A 144 -16.42 -14.00 -4.69
CA GLN A 144 -15.04 -14.45 -4.93
C GLN A 144 -14.08 -13.27 -4.84
N ASN A 145 -12.87 -13.53 -4.34
CA ASN A 145 -11.79 -12.54 -4.35
C ASN A 145 -11.51 -12.06 -5.77
N GLN A 146 -11.21 -10.77 -5.91
CA GLN A 146 -10.84 -10.19 -7.21
C GLN A 146 -9.33 -10.19 -7.35
N HIS A 147 -8.89 -10.39 -8.59
CA HIS A 147 -7.47 -10.42 -8.95
C HIS A 147 -7.23 -9.57 -10.20
N GLU A 148 -6.14 -8.81 -10.22
CA GLU A 148 -5.67 -8.06 -11.39
C GLU A 148 -4.16 -8.20 -11.50
N GLN A 149 -3.68 -8.32 -12.73
CA GLN A 149 -2.26 -8.23 -13.04
C GLN A 149 -1.99 -6.92 -13.77
N ARG A 150 -0.88 -6.29 -13.42
CA ARG A 150 -0.41 -5.07 -14.07
C ARG A 150 1.04 -5.25 -14.48
N VAL A 151 1.38 -4.80 -15.68
CA VAL A 151 2.77 -4.68 -16.13
C VAL A 151 3.00 -3.23 -16.53
N ARG A 152 4.13 -2.66 -16.10
CA ARG A 152 4.52 -1.29 -16.43
C ARG A 152 5.97 -1.25 -16.85
N LEU A 153 6.23 -0.51 -17.93
CA LEU A 153 7.58 -0.07 -18.31
C LEU A 153 7.64 1.44 -18.10
N GLN A 154 8.63 1.91 -17.36
CA GLN A 154 8.82 3.31 -17.04
C GLN A 154 10.26 3.72 -17.35
N TRP A 155 10.42 4.83 -18.05
CA TRP A 155 11.73 5.46 -18.25
C TRP A 155 11.74 6.80 -17.52
N ASP A 156 12.64 6.92 -16.54
CA ASP A 156 12.80 8.13 -15.73
C ASP A 156 14.07 8.88 -16.14
N VAL A 157 13.91 10.17 -16.45
CA VAL A 157 15.00 11.09 -16.80
C VAL A 157 14.90 12.35 -15.94
N SER A 158 16.02 12.77 -15.36
CA SER A 158 16.14 14.01 -14.56
C SER A 158 17.47 14.71 -14.85
N PHE A 159 17.46 16.05 -14.93
CA PHE A 159 18.60 16.90 -15.26
C PHE A 159 19.25 17.49 -14.00
#